data_AF-A0AB35WXR0-F1
#
_entry.id   AF-A0AB35WXR0-F1
#
_cell.length_a   1.000
_cell.length_b   1.000
_cell.length_c   1.000
_cell.angle_alpha   90.00
_cell.angle_beta   90.00
_cell.angle_gamma   90.00
#
_symmetry.space_group_name_H-M   'P 1'
#
loop_
_entity.id
_entity.type
_entity.pdbx_description
1 polymer ?
#
loop_
_entity_poly.entity_id
_entity_poly.type
_entity_poly.pdbx_seq_one_letter_code
_entity_poly.pdbx_strand_id
1 'polypeptide(L)'
;MDFLQPPDPPGAGHCLRCGTCVTEDEQRGGVCIDCQPAEDGEQSAFPVAANEYAGHGPSHGITIRDYFAAKFAAAQATATSADSNFINPEYVDPRDGRSVSQKIAETSYALADAMLAARVKP
;
A
#
# COMPACT_ATOMS: atom_id res chain seq x y z
N MET A 1 8.21 -10.76 -39.51
CA MET A 1 6.95 -11.47 -39.25
C MET A 1 6.25 -10.66 -38.17
N ASP A 2 5.62 -9.57 -38.58
CA ASP A 2 4.83 -8.74 -37.68
C ASP A 2 3.56 -9.52 -37.36
N PHE A 3 3.48 -10.02 -36.12
CA PHE A 3 2.24 -10.57 -35.60
C PHE A 3 1.26 -9.41 -35.48
N LEU A 4 0.42 -9.22 -36.51
CA LEU A 4 -0.76 -8.37 -36.41
C LEU A 4 -1.58 -8.88 -35.22
N GLN A 5 -1.47 -8.20 -34.08
CA GLN A 5 -2.45 -8.37 -33.01
C GLN A 5 -3.82 -8.02 -33.60
N PRO A 6 -4.82 -8.90 -33.46
CA PRO A 6 -6.17 -8.56 -33.88
C PRO A 6 -6.60 -7.26 -33.19
N PRO A 7 -7.37 -6.40 -33.87
CA PRO A 7 -7.84 -5.17 -33.27
C PRO A 7 -8.64 -5.50 -32.01
N ASP A 8 -8.35 -4.80 -30.91
CA ASP A 8 -9.03 -5.02 -29.65
C ASP A 8 -10.54 -4.85 -29.83
N PRO A 9 -11.36 -5.71 -29.18
CA PRO A 9 -12.80 -5.62 -29.31
C PRO A 9 -13.32 -4.25 -28.83
N PRO A 10 -14.38 -3.71 -29.45
CA PRO A 10 -14.94 -2.44 -29.04
C PRO A 10 -15.40 -2.52 -27.56
N GLY A 11 -14.87 -1.64 -26.71
CA GLY A 11 -15.07 -1.70 -25.26
C GLY A 11 -13.97 -2.46 -24.49
N ALA A 12 -12.86 -2.82 -25.14
CA ALA A 12 -11.68 -3.32 -24.46
C ALA A 12 -10.69 -2.19 -24.15
N GLY A 13 -10.29 -2.10 -22.88
CA GLY A 13 -9.20 -1.27 -22.39
C GLY A 13 -7.96 -2.10 -22.08
N HIS A 14 -6.88 -1.43 -21.66
CA HIS A 14 -5.69 -2.12 -21.16
C HIS A 14 -5.56 -1.89 -19.67
N CYS A 15 -5.22 -2.94 -18.93
CA CYS A 15 -4.92 -2.82 -17.50
C CYS A 15 -3.73 -1.89 -17.31
N LEU A 16 -3.89 -0.85 -16.49
CA LEU A 16 -2.84 0.14 -16.23
C LEU A 16 -1.66 -0.38 -15.40
N ARG A 17 -1.73 -1.64 -14.92
CA ARG A 17 -0.69 -2.29 -14.11
C ARG A 17 0.12 -3.33 -14.88
N CYS A 18 -0.54 -4.20 -15.64
CA CYS A 18 0.11 -5.30 -16.37
C CYS A 18 0.02 -5.16 -17.90
N GLY A 19 -0.69 -4.16 -18.42
CA GLY A 19 -0.87 -3.94 -19.85
C GLY A 19 -1.74 -4.99 -20.56
N THR A 20 -2.37 -5.90 -19.82
CA THR A 20 -3.23 -6.95 -20.40
C THR A 20 -4.52 -6.33 -20.94
N CYS A 21 -4.96 -6.77 -22.11
CA CYS A 21 -6.24 -6.38 -22.70
C CYS A 21 -7.38 -6.92 -21.83
N VAL A 22 -8.29 -6.05 -21.42
CA VAL A 22 -9.43 -6.35 -20.54
C VAL A 22 -10.68 -5.66 -21.06
N THR A 23 -11.83 -6.32 -20.92
CA THR A 23 -13.11 -5.67 -21.22
C THR A 23 -13.52 -4.70 -20.11
N GLU A 24 -14.40 -3.74 -20.41
CA GLU A 24 -14.97 -2.82 -19.41
C GLU A 24 -15.59 -3.57 -18.21
N ASP A 25 -16.17 -4.75 -18.46
CA ASP A 25 -16.78 -5.61 -17.42
C ASP A 25 -15.73 -6.25 -16.47
N GLU A 26 -14.50 -6.42 -16.96
CA GLU A 26 -13.36 -7.00 -16.25
C GLU A 26 -12.47 -5.93 -15.60
N GLN A 27 -12.83 -4.66 -15.75
CA GLN A 27 -12.05 -3.53 -15.28
C GLN A 27 -12.72 -2.85 -14.08
N ARG A 28 -12.02 -2.78 -12.95
CA ARG A 28 -12.44 -1.96 -11.81
C ARG A 28 -11.49 -0.79 -11.67
N GLY A 29 -11.93 0.36 -12.17
CA GLY A 29 -11.13 1.57 -12.19
C GLY A 29 -9.78 1.34 -12.87
N GLY A 30 -9.77 1.11 -14.18
CA GLY A 30 -8.54 1.05 -14.99
C GLY A 30 -7.66 -0.20 -14.82
N VAL A 31 -7.94 -1.06 -13.83
CA VAL A 31 -7.10 -2.20 -13.46
C VAL A 31 -7.89 -3.51 -13.55
N CYS A 32 -7.27 -4.55 -14.12
CA CYS A 32 -7.89 -5.88 -14.25
C CYS A 32 -8.15 -6.51 -12.89
N ILE A 33 -9.11 -7.44 -12.82
CA ILE A 33 -9.47 -8.19 -11.60
C ILE A 33 -8.22 -8.82 -10.94
N ASP A 34 -7.30 -9.38 -11.72
CA ASP A 34 -6.09 -10.01 -11.20
C ASP A 34 -5.07 -9.03 -10.60
N CYS A 35 -5.13 -7.76 -11.01
CA CYS A 35 -4.27 -6.69 -10.52
C CYS A 35 -4.93 -5.84 -9.43
N GLN A 36 -6.19 -6.13 -9.07
CA GLN A 36 -6.84 -5.53 -7.92
C GLN A 36 -6.08 -5.92 -6.64
N PRO A 37 -6.03 -5.04 -5.63
CA PRO A 37 -5.47 -5.39 -4.33
C PRO A 37 -6.20 -6.62 -3.78
N ALA A 38 -5.43 -7.68 -3.47
CA ALA A 38 -5.98 -8.97 -3.07
C ALA A 38 -6.40 -8.99 -1.60
N GLU A 39 -5.87 -8.06 -0.80
CA GLU A 39 -6.01 -8.05 0.65
C GLU A 39 -6.45 -6.67 1.18
N ASP A 40 -7.23 -6.66 2.27
CA ASP A 40 -7.81 -5.44 2.88
C ASP A 40 -6.77 -4.38 3.27
N GLY A 41 -5.51 -4.78 3.43
CA GLY A 41 -4.39 -3.90 3.77
C GLY A 41 -3.77 -3.15 2.58
N GLU A 42 -3.98 -3.61 1.34
CA GLU A 42 -3.40 -3.03 0.12
C GLU A 42 -4.29 -1.94 -0.51
N GLN A 43 -5.47 -1.71 0.05
CA GLN A 43 -6.39 -0.65 -0.38
C GLN A 43 -5.84 0.72 0.04
N SER A 44 -6.15 1.76 -0.74
CA SER A 44 -5.77 3.15 -0.43
C SER A 44 -6.40 3.61 0.88
N ALA A 45 -5.63 4.29 1.74
CA ALA A 45 -6.12 4.79 3.03
C ALA A 45 -7.10 5.96 2.92
N PHE A 46 -7.06 6.71 1.81
CA PHE A 46 -7.93 7.86 1.56
C PHE A 46 -8.73 7.68 0.27
N PRO A 47 -9.96 8.23 0.18
CA PRO A 47 -10.73 8.26 -1.06
C PRO A 47 -9.95 9.00 -2.13
N VAL A 48 -9.65 8.34 -3.24
CA VAL A 48 -9.02 8.97 -4.39
C VAL A 48 -10.14 9.52 -5.27
N ALA A 49 -10.19 10.85 -5.44
CA ALA A 49 -11.17 11.46 -6.34
C ALA A 49 -10.92 10.97 -7.77
N ALA A 50 -11.96 10.47 -8.44
CA ALA A 50 -11.93 10.20 -9.87
C ALA A 50 -11.80 11.53 -10.60
N ASN A 51 -10.61 11.91 -11.05
CA ASN A 51 -10.44 13.10 -11.88
C ASN A 51 -10.53 12.71 -13.36
N GLU A 52 -11.17 13.56 -14.15
CA GLU A 52 -11.44 13.34 -15.58
C GLU A 52 -10.17 13.30 -16.46
N TYR A 53 -9.01 13.73 -15.93
CA TYR A 53 -7.74 13.80 -16.65
C TYR A 53 -6.68 12.79 -16.19
N ALA A 54 -6.91 12.05 -15.11
CA ALA A 54 -6.10 10.90 -14.73
C ALA A 54 -7.02 9.70 -14.51
N GLY A 55 -7.71 9.31 -15.58
CA GLY A 55 -8.47 8.07 -15.67
C GLY A 55 -7.68 6.94 -15.02
N HIS A 56 -8.07 6.59 -13.80
CA HIS A 56 -7.65 5.42 -13.07
C HIS A 56 -6.15 5.04 -13.12
N GLY A 57 -5.23 6.01 -13.14
CA GLY A 57 -3.79 5.71 -13.01
C GLY A 57 -3.50 4.91 -11.73
N PRO A 58 -2.45 4.06 -11.69
CA PRO A 58 -2.27 3.14 -10.57
C PRO A 58 -2.24 3.95 -9.28
N SER A 59 -3.08 3.54 -8.34
CA SER A 59 -3.19 4.16 -7.02
C SER A 59 -1.90 3.90 -6.23
N HIS A 60 -0.83 4.64 -6.55
CA HIS A 60 0.43 4.65 -5.81
C HIS A 60 0.31 5.43 -4.48
N GLY A 61 -0.89 5.46 -3.88
CA GLY A 61 -1.16 6.14 -2.61
C GLY A 61 -0.68 5.32 -1.42
N ILE A 62 -0.76 5.92 -0.22
CA ILE A 62 -0.49 5.19 1.03
C ILE A 62 -1.56 4.12 1.21
N THR A 63 -1.16 2.89 1.54
CA THR A 63 -2.13 1.84 1.86
C THR A 63 -2.73 2.04 3.25
N ILE A 64 -3.86 1.39 3.56
CA ILE A 64 -4.43 1.39 4.92
C ILE A 64 -3.41 0.84 5.93
N ARG A 65 -2.63 -0.18 5.52
CA ARG A 65 -1.54 -0.73 6.32
C ARG A 65 -0.48 0.33 6.63
N ASP A 66 -0.01 1.06 5.62
CA ASP A 66 0.99 2.13 5.77
C ASP A 66 0.47 3.26 6.65
N TYR A 67 -0.82 3.58 6.55
CA TYR A 67 -1.45 4.59 7.39
C TYR A 67 -1.42 4.19 8.88
N PHE A 68 -1.83 2.98 9.22
CA PHE A 68 -1.75 2.50 10.60
C PHE A 68 -0.31 2.43 11.09
N ALA A 69 0.61 1.91 10.27
CA ALA A 69 2.02 1.85 10.62
C ALA A 69 2.60 3.24 10.90
N ALA A 70 2.30 4.24 10.07
CA ALA A 70 2.73 5.62 10.29
C ALA A 70 2.19 6.21 11.60
N LYS A 71 0.93 5.91 11.96
CA LYS A 71 0.34 6.34 13.25
C LYS A 71 1.06 5.71 14.45
N PHE A 72 1.36 4.41 14.38
CA PHE A 72 2.10 3.74 15.43
C PHE A 72 3.55 4.21 15.53
N ALA A 73 4.21 4.46 14.40
CA ALA A 73 5.57 4.98 14.38
C ALA A 73 5.64 6.37 15.03
N ALA A 74 4.68 7.26 14.71
CA ALA A 74 4.58 8.57 15.33
C ALA A 74 4.36 8.49 16.86
N ALA A 75 3.50 7.58 17.32
CA ALA A 75 3.25 7.37 18.74
C ALA A 75 4.44 6.75 19.49
N GLN A 76 5.21 5.87 18.84
CA GLN A 76 6.41 5.27 19.44
C GLN A 76 7.56 6.27 19.51
N ALA A 77 7.73 7.09 18.48
CA ALA A 77 8.79 8.10 18.44
C ALA A 77 8.71 9.08 19.64
N THR A 78 7.51 9.45 20.08
CA THR A 78 7.30 10.31 21.26
C THR A 78 7.60 9.61 22.58
N ALA A 79 7.43 8.28 22.66
CA ALA A 79 7.75 7.49 23.84
C ALA A 79 9.27 7.29 24.00
N THR A 80 10.00 7.07 22.90
CA THR A 80 11.47 6.92 22.90
C THR A 80 12.23 8.24 23.11
N SER A 81 11.61 9.40 22.88
CA SER A 81 12.27 10.70 23.08
C SER A 81 12.35 11.14 24.55
N ALA A 82 11.68 10.43 25.47
CA ALA A 82 11.64 10.82 26.88
C ALA A 82 13.02 10.78 27.57
N ASP A 83 13.94 9.95 27.09
CA ASP A 83 15.24 9.71 27.75
C ASP A 83 16.44 10.37 27.05
N SER A 84 16.30 10.88 25.83
CA SER A 84 17.45 11.26 24.98
C SER A 84 17.37 12.64 24.28
N ASN A 85 16.42 13.52 24.67
CA ASN A 85 16.14 14.83 24.05
C ASN A 85 15.62 14.76 22.60
N PHE A 86 16.10 13.81 21.80
CA PHE A 86 15.62 13.45 20.46
C PHE A 86 15.79 11.95 20.21
N ILE A 87 15.05 11.42 19.25
CA ILE A 87 15.22 10.05 18.79
C ILE A 87 16.55 9.90 18.02
N ASN A 88 17.34 8.87 18.34
CA ASN A 88 18.52 8.50 17.55
C ASN A 88 18.19 7.26 16.69
N PRO A 89 17.82 7.43 15.41
CA PRO A 89 17.37 6.31 14.56
C PRO A 89 18.45 5.26 14.31
N GLU A 90 19.72 5.67 14.30
CA GLU A 90 20.89 4.81 14.03
C GLU A 90 21.45 4.14 15.28
N TYR A 91 20.91 4.43 16.46
CA TYR A 91 21.33 3.73 17.68
C TYR A 91 20.98 2.25 17.55
N VAL A 92 22.00 1.40 17.65
CA VAL A 92 21.87 -0.06 17.62
C VAL A 92 21.89 -0.57 19.05
N ASP A 93 20.83 -1.27 19.45
CA ASP A 93 20.75 -1.89 20.76
C ASP A 93 21.73 -3.08 20.82
N PRO A 94 22.67 -3.10 21.78
CA PRO A 94 23.67 -4.16 21.88
C PRO A 94 23.09 -5.55 22.22
N ARG A 95 21.83 -5.64 22.64
CA ARG A 95 21.17 -6.90 23.03
C ARG A 95 20.68 -7.71 21.83
N ASP A 96 20.22 -7.04 20.79
CA ASP A 96 19.60 -7.68 19.63
C ASP A 96 20.14 -7.17 18.27
N GLY A 97 21.07 -6.22 18.27
CA GLY A 97 21.78 -5.76 17.07
C GLY A 97 20.91 -4.97 16.09
N ARG A 98 19.69 -4.58 16.48
CA ARG A 98 18.78 -3.81 15.62
C ARG A 98 18.83 -2.32 15.95
N SER A 99 18.68 -1.50 14.91
CA SER A 99 18.58 -0.05 15.08
C SER A 99 17.21 0.35 15.65
N VAL A 100 17.14 1.53 16.27
CA VAL A 100 15.86 2.13 16.72
C VAL A 100 14.89 2.26 15.54
N SER A 101 15.38 2.66 14.36
CA SER A 101 14.55 2.77 13.15
C SER A 101 13.95 1.44 12.73
N GLN A 102 14.74 0.35 12.75
CA GLN A 102 14.24 -1.01 12.45
C GLN A 102 13.18 -1.44 13.46
N LYS A 103 13.44 -1.28 14.76
CA LYS A 103 12.49 -1.67 15.81
C LYS A 103 11.15 -0.94 15.67
N ILE A 104 11.18 0.36 15.42
CA ILE A 104 9.96 1.16 15.25
C ILE A 104 9.21 0.74 14.01
N ALA A 105 9.89 0.56 12.87
CA ALA A 105 9.25 0.14 11.62
C ALA A 105 8.59 -1.24 11.77
N GLU A 106 9.35 -2.25 12.21
CA GLU A 106 8.86 -3.63 12.40
C GLU A 106 7.67 -3.68 13.36
N THR A 107 7.78 -3.02 14.51
CA THR A 107 6.72 -2.99 15.52
C THR A 107 5.47 -2.28 14.98
N SER A 108 5.65 -1.18 14.25
CA SER A 108 4.54 -0.42 13.66
C SER A 108 3.76 -1.24 12.63
N TYR A 109 4.46 -1.95 11.74
CA TYR A 109 3.80 -2.81 10.77
C TYR A 109 3.14 -4.02 11.43
N ALA A 110 3.75 -4.63 12.45
CA ALA A 110 3.12 -5.72 13.19
C ALA A 110 1.82 -5.28 13.88
N LEU A 111 1.80 -4.06 14.45
CA LEU A 111 0.59 -3.48 15.03
C LEU A 111 -0.46 -3.14 13.98
N ALA A 112 -0.05 -2.64 12.81
CA ALA A 112 -0.95 -2.40 11.68
C ALA A 112 -1.62 -3.70 11.20
N ASP A 113 -0.84 -4.77 11.05
CA ASP A 113 -1.35 -6.08 10.65
C ASP A 113 -2.32 -6.65 11.69
N ALA A 114 -2.03 -6.48 12.99
CA ALA A 114 -2.94 -6.86 14.06
C ALA A 114 -4.27 -6.07 14.04
N MET A 115 -4.23 -4.77 13.71
CA MET A 115 -5.45 -3.97 13.55
C MET A 115 -6.29 -4.43 12.35
N LEU A 116 -5.64 -4.74 11.22
CA LEU A 116 -6.29 -5.26 10.03
C LEU A 116 -6.93 -6.62 10.32
N ALA A 117 -6.20 -7.53 10.97
CA ALA A 117 -6.71 -8.83 11.37
C ALA A 117 -7.92 -8.70 12.33
N ALA A 118 -7.88 -7.77 13.29
CA ALA A 118 -9.00 -7.53 14.20
C ALA A 118 -10.25 -6.94 13.53
N ARG A 119 -10.11 -6.31 12.36
CA ARG A 119 -11.23 -5.80 11.56
C ARG A 119 -12.02 -6.93 10.91
N VAL A 120 -11.33 -8.01 10.53
CA VAL A 120 -11.93 -9.24 10.01
C VAL A 120 -12.46 -10.04 11.20
N LYS A 121 -13.56 -9.58 11.81
CA LYS A 121 -14.31 -10.41 12.77
C LYS A 121 -14.79 -11.70 12.07
N PRO A 122 -14.86 -12.84 12.78
CA PRO A 122 -15.58 -14.01 12.28
C PRO A 122 -17.06 -13.71 12.04
#